data_AF-A0A973PRA1-F1
#
_entry.id   AF-A0A973PRA1-F1
#
_cell.length_a   1.000
_cell.length_b   1.000
_cell.length_c   1.000
_cell.angle_alpha   90.00
_cell.angle_beta   90.00
_cell.angle_gamma   90.00
#
_symmetry.space_group_name_H-M   'P 1'
#
loop_
_entity.id
_entity.type
_entity.pdbx_description
1 polymer ?
#
loop_
_entity_poly.entity_id
_entity_poly.type
_entity_poly.pdbx_seq_one_letter_code
_entity_poly.pdbx_strand_id
1 'polypeptide(L)'
;DLAEALSELLDLPLAGELAAGEVTSQGEVREVPPQVRSLLPAAPSTYVEHEKLLVDGVACTWRFYEGAVHCTGVDGLARGLAWATGQWNDRLAVAALLRDPEAVPLLLAEADLS
;
A
#
# COMPACT_ATOMS: atom_id res chain seq x y z
N ASP A 1 -14.71 22.13 7.43
CA ASP A 1 -13.76 21.37 6.60
C ASP A 1 -14.55 20.54 5.56
N LEU A 2 -14.01 20.19 4.38
CA LEU A 2 -14.72 19.32 3.43
C LEU A 2 -14.88 17.90 3.99
N ALA A 3 -13.91 17.45 4.79
CA ALA A 3 -13.97 16.13 5.44
C ALA A 3 -15.13 16.03 6.44
N GLU A 4 -15.32 17.05 7.28
CA GLU A 4 -16.43 17.13 8.26
C GLU A 4 -17.80 17.10 7.56
N ALA A 5 -17.99 17.93 6.53
CA ALA A 5 -19.27 17.99 5.81
C ALA A 5 -19.60 16.68 5.08
N LEU A 6 -18.59 15.98 4.55
CA LEU A 6 -18.77 14.67 3.94
C LEU A 6 -19.09 13.60 4.99
N SER A 7 -18.44 13.65 6.16
CA SER A 7 -18.67 12.75 7.29
C SER A 7 -20.11 12.84 7.79
N GLU A 8 -20.61 14.07 8.02
CA GLU A 8 -21.98 14.32 8.46
C GLU A 8 -23.01 13.84 7.44
N LEU A 9 -22.75 14.05 6.14
CA LEU A 9 -23.63 13.60 5.08
C LEU A 9 -23.72 12.06 5.00
N LEU A 10 -22.61 11.38 5.25
CA LEU A 10 -22.51 9.92 5.18
C LEU A 10 -22.79 9.21 6.51
N ASP A 11 -23.04 9.96 7.59
CA ASP A 11 -23.18 9.46 8.96
C ASP A 11 -21.98 8.57 9.40
N LEU A 12 -20.78 8.98 8.99
CA LEU A 12 -19.53 8.29 9.32
C LEU A 12 -18.72 9.11 10.33
N PRO A 13 -18.02 8.48 11.29
CA PRO A 13 -17.04 9.17 12.11
C PRO A 13 -15.85 9.63 11.26
N LEU A 14 -15.17 10.68 11.69
CA LEU A 14 -13.97 11.14 10.99
C LEU A 14 -12.89 10.06 11.05
N ALA A 15 -12.13 9.90 9.97
CA ALA A 15 -11.08 8.87 9.89
C ALA A 15 -10.00 9.02 10.98
N GLY A 16 -9.77 10.24 11.48
CA GLY A 16 -8.84 10.50 12.59
C GLY A 16 -9.37 10.13 13.98
N GLU A 17 -10.68 9.91 14.13
CA GLU A 17 -11.32 9.51 15.39
C GLU A 17 -11.48 7.99 15.50
N LEU A 18 -11.37 7.28 14.38
CA LEU A 18 -11.36 5.82 14.35
C LEU A 18 -9.98 5.29 14.77
N ALA A 19 -9.97 4.40 15.76
CA ALA A 19 -8.80 3.58 16.03
C ALA A 19 -8.45 2.81 14.74
N ALA A 20 -7.20 2.95 14.31
CA ALA A 20 -6.76 2.37 13.07
C ALA A 20 -6.66 0.85 13.26
N GLY A 21 -7.50 0.07 12.57
CA GLY A 21 -7.66 -1.37 12.81
C GLY A 21 -6.37 -2.20 12.83
N GLU A 22 -6.38 -3.26 13.65
CA GLU A 22 -5.23 -4.13 13.94
C GLU A 22 -5.13 -5.27 12.92
N VAL A 23 -3.92 -5.67 12.56
CA VAL A 23 -3.72 -6.87 11.73
C VAL A 23 -3.88 -8.11 12.62
N THR A 24 -4.92 -8.91 12.38
CA THR A 24 -5.25 -10.10 13.18
C THR A 24 -4.90 -11.42 12.50
N SER A 25 -4.49 -11.38 11.23
CA SER A 25 -3.96 -12.55 10.51
C SER A 25 -2.44 -12.71 10.68
N GLN A 26 -1.96 -13.93 10.47
CA GLN A 26 -0.53 -14.24 10.42
C GLN A 26 -0.02 -14.16 8.98
N GLY A 27 1.21 -13.67 8.81
CA GLY A 27 1.87 -13.61 7.51
C GLY A 27 3.36 -13.88 7.62
N GLU A 28 4.03 -13.95 6.47
CA GLU A 28 5.45 -14.23 6.35
C GLU A 28 6.23 -12.99 5.93
N VAL A 29 7.39 -12.76 6.54
CA VAL A 29 8.27 -11.66 6.13
C VAL A 29 8.94 -12.00 4.79
N ARG A 30 8.91 -11.06 3.86
CA ARG A 30 9.47 -11.17 2.50
C ARG A 30 10.30 -9.94 2.17
N GLU A 31 11.25 -10.08 1.26
CA GLU A 31 12.03 -8.94 0.76
C GLU A 31 11.28 -8.17 -0.31
N VAL A 32 11.34 -6.84 -0.26
CA VAL A 32 10.84 -6.00 -1.35
C VAL A 32 11.78 -6.14 -2.55
N PRO A 33 11.28 -6.45 -3.75
CA PRO A 33 12.13 -6.56 -4.94
C PRO A 33 12.94 -5.27 -5.17
N PRO A 34 14.27 -5.36 -5.40
CA PRO A 34 15.14 -4.19 -5.45
C PRO A 34 14.75 -3.19 -6.56
N GLN A 35 14.15 -3.67 -7.65
CA GLN A 35 13.67 -2.84 -8.76
C GLN A 35 12.63 -1.80 -8.32
N VAL A 36 11.86 -2.08 -7.25
CA VAL A 36 10.88 -1.12 -6.72
C VAL A 36 11.55 0.20 -6.32
N ARG A 37 12.82 0.17 -5.90
CA ARG A 37 13.57 1.38 -5.51
C ARG A 37 13.80 2.36 -6.67
N SER A 38 13.65 1.91 -7.91
CA SER A 38 13.68 2.81 -9.08
C SER A 38 12.48 3.77 -9.11
N LEU A 39 11.32 3.33 -8.61
CA LEU A 39 10.10 4.16 -8.50
C LEU A 39 9.93 4.73 -7.08
N LEU A 40 10.30 3.95 -6.06
CA LEU A 40 10.15 4.30 -4.65
C LEU A 40 11.52 4.20 -3.93
N PRO A 41 12.40 5.21 -4.04
CA PRO A 41 13.76 5.16 -3.49
C PRO A 41 13.81 4.90 -1.97
N ALA A 42 12.77 5.33 -1.25
CA ALA A 42 12.62 5.15 0.19
C ALA A 42 11.85 3.88 0.59
N ALA A 43 11.59 2.96 -0.35
CA ALA A 43 10.85 1.74 -0.05
C ALA A 43 11.52 0.92 1.08
N PRO A 44 10.73 0.35 2.02
CA PRO A 44 11.26 -0.52 3.05
C PRO A 44 11.95 -1.74 2.44
N SER A 45 12.87 -2.36 3.18
CA SER A 45 13.58 -3.58 2.73
C SER A 45 12.68 -4.81 2.72
N THR A 46 11.66 -4.84 3.58
CA THR A 46 10.81 -6.01 3.80
C THR A 46 9.34 -5.64 3.91
N TYR A 47 8.48 -6.61 3.65
CA TYR A 47 7.04 -6.55 3.87
C TYR A 47 6.56 -7.87 4.48
N VAL A 48 5.31 -7.92 4.93
CA VAL A 48 4.66 -9.13 5.45
C VAL A 48 3.58 -9.58 4.46
N GLU A 49 3.79 -10.75 3.86
CA GLU A 49 2.88 -11.38 2.92
C GLU A 49 1.87 -12.26 3.66
N HIS A 50 0.58 -12.08 3.36
CA HIS A 50 -0.51 -12.88 3.92
C HIS A 50 -1.20 -13.59 2.78
N GLU A 51 -1.51 -14.88 2.94
CA GLU A 51 -2.44 -15.58 2.04
C GLU A 51 -3.80 -14.87 2.03
N LYS A 52 -4.29 -14.51 3.23
CA LYS A 52 -5.47 -13.67 3.43
C LYS A 52 -5.21 -12.69 4.57
N LEU A 53 -5.05 -11.41 4.24
CA LEU A 53 -4.89 -10.35 5.22
C LEU A 53 -6.23 -10.03 5.89
N LEU A 54 -6.25 -10.03 7.23
CA LEU A 54 -7.38 -9.63 8.05
C LEU A 54 -7.00 -8.42 8.92
N VAL A 55 -7.84 -7.38 8.88
CA VAL A 55 -7.77 -6.22 9.77
C VAL A 55 -9.05 -6.19 10.59
N ASP A 56 -8.93 -6.35 11.91
CA ASP A 56 -10.07 -6.56 12.83
C ASP A 56 -11.03 -7.69 12.36
N GLY A 57 -10.47 -8.73 11.72
CA GLY A 57 -11.23 -9.85 11.17
C GLY A 57 -11.87 -9.59 9.78
N VAL A 58 -11.76 -8.37 9.25
CA VAL A 58 -12.25 -8.00 7.91
C VAL A 58 -11.14 -8.20 6.88
N ALA A 59 -11.46 -8.89 5.77
CA ALA A 59 -10.50 -9.11 4.71
C ALA A 59 -10.11 -7.81 3.99
N CYS A 60 -8.81 -7.60 3.81
CA CYS A 60 -8.24 -6.43 3.15
C CYS A 60 -7.12 -6.85 2.19
N THR A 61 -6.72 -5.96 1.28
CA THR A 61 -5.59 -6.24 0.35
C THR A 61 -4.25 -5.73 0.87
N TRP A 62 -4.26 -4.68 1.70
CA TRP A 62 -3.05 -4.13 2.30
C TRP A 62 -3.36 -3.37 3.59
N ARG A 63 -2.34 -3.20 4.44
CA ARG A 63 -2.37 -2.40 5.65
C ARG A 63 -0.95 -1.99 6.03
N PHE A 64 -0.75 -0.75 6.47
CA PHE A 64 0.48 -0.39 7.18
C PHE A 64 0.21 -0.50 8.69
N TYR A 65 0.93 -1.39 9.37
CA TYR A 65 0.72 -1.71 10.78
C TYR A 65 2.06 -2.06 11.43
N GLU A 66 2.30 -1.57 12.64
CA GLU A 66 3.54 -1.77 13.40
C GLU A 66 4.84 -1.53 12.59
N GLY A 67 4.81 -0.52 11.71
CA GLY A 67 5.98 -0.13 10.91
C GLY A 67 6.24 -1.01 9.67
N ALA A 68 5.36 -1.97 9.37
CA ALA A 68 5.48 -2.84 8.22
C ALA A 68 4.29 -2.72 7.27
N VAL A 69 4.55 -2.98 5.98
CA VAL A 69 3.50 -3.22 4.99
C VAL A 69 3.04 -4.66 5.13
N HIS A 70 1.76 -4.87 5.45
CA HIS A 70 1.08 -6.15 5.38
C HIS A 70 0.25 -6.16 4.11
N CYS A 71 0.31 -7.24 3.31
CA CYS A 71 -0.48 -7.31 2.08
C CYS A 71 -0.82 -8.75 1.68
N THR A 72 -1.83 -8.85 0.81
CA THR A 72 -2.06 -10.03 -0.02
C THR A 72 -2.05 -9.61 -1.49
N GLY A 73 -1.34 -10.37 -2.31
CA GLY A 73 -1.22 -10.12 -3.75
C GLY A 73 -0.43 -8.85 -4.13
N VAL A 74 -0.15 -8.74 -5.44
CA VAL A 74 0.69 -7.70 -6.01
C VAL A 74 0.09 -6.30 -5.85
N ASP A 75 -1.20 -6.14 -6.08
CA ASP A 75 -1.86 -4.83 -5.96
C ASP A 75 -1.89 -4.33 -4.52
N GLY A 76 -1.98 -5.26 -3.56
CA GLY A 76 -1.86 -4.96 -2.13
C GLY A 76 -0.45 -4.46 -1.78
N LEU A 77 0.57 -5.20 -2.22
CA LEU A 77 1.97 -4.81 -2.01
C LEU A 77 2.25 -3.41 -2.59
N ALA A 78 1.84 -3.17 -3.82
CA ALA A 78 2.06 -1.89 -4.49
C ALA A 78 1.45 -0.70 -3.75
N ARG A 79 0.19 -0.83 -3.30
CA ARG A 79 -0.50 0.19 -2.49
C ARG A 79 0.19 0.41 -1.15
N GLY A 80 0.58 -0.67 -0.48
CA GLY A 80 1.27 -0.60 0.81
C GLY A 80 2.62 0.09 0.73
N LEU A 81 3.42 -0.21 -0.30
CA LEU A 81 4.73 0.43 -0.50
C LEU A 81 4.60 1.91 -0.88
N ALA A 82 3.64 2.24 -1.76
CA ALA A 82 3.33 3.62 -2.10
C ALA A 82 2.87 4.42 -0.88
N TRP A 83 2.05 3.83 -0.01
CA TRP A 83 1.65 4.44 1.26
C TRP A 83 2.85 4.65 2.20
N ALA A 84 3.65 3.61 2.43
CA ALA A 84 4.78 3.63 3.36
C ALA A 84 5.84 4.68 2.99
N THR A 85 5.90 5.08 1.72
CA THR A 85 6.84 6.08 1.19
C THR A 85 6.22 7.46 0.97
N GLY A 86 4.92 7.64 1.23
CA GLY A 86 4.20 8.88 0.95
C GLY A 86 3.91 9.13 -0.54
N GLN A 87 4.22 8.17 -1.41
CA GLN A 87 4.13 8.26 -2.87
C GLN A 87 2.87 7.58 -3.42
N TRP A 88 1.70 7.93 -2.90
CA TRP A 88 0.44 7.23 -3.24
C TRP A 88 0.14 7.20 -4.75
N ASN A 89 0.53 8.23 -5.49
CA ASN A 89 0.30 8.33 -6.94
C ASN A 89 1.02 7.23 -7.73
N ASP A 90 2.16 6.74 -7.23
CA ASP A 90 2.99 5.76 -7.91
C ASP A 90 2.48 4.31 -7.77
N ARG A 91 1.45 4.07 -6.96
CA ARG A 91 0.93 2.72 -6.65
C ARG A 91 0.59 1.88 -7.89
N LEU A 92 0.17 2.51 -8.99
CA LEU A 92 -0.17 1.79 -10.23
C LEU A 92 1.09 1.41 -11.01
N ALA A 93 2.04 2.34 -11.13
CA ALA A 93 3.35 2.08 -11.75
C ALA A 93 4.10 1.00 -10.98
N VAL A 94 4.07 1.03 -9.64
CA VAL A 94 4.65 -0.01 -8.79
C VAL A 94 3.97 -1.36 -9.02
N ALA A 95 2.64 -1.40 -9.16
CA ALA A 95 1.92 -2.64 -9.44
C ALA A 95 2.25 -3.22 -10.83
N ALA A 96 2.45 -2.35 -11.83
CA ALA A 96 2.92 -2.76 -13.15
C ALA A 96 4.34 -3.32 -13.08
N LEU A 97 5.26 -2.63 -12.39
CA LEU A 97 6.63 -3.07 -12.18
C LEU A 97 6.73 -4.42 -11.46
N LEU A 98 5.93 -4.64 -10.42
CA LEU A 98 5.90 -5.89 -9.68
C LEU A 98 5.34 -7.06 -10.52
N ARG A 99 4.50 -6.78 -11.51
CA ARG A 99 4.00 -7.78 -12.47
C ARG A 99 5.00 -8.07 -13.60
N ASP A 100 5.69 -7.04 -14.06
CA ASP A 100 6.70 -7.12 -15.11
C ASP A 100 7.92 -6.26 -14.77
N PRO A 101 8.94 -6.84 -14.12
CA PRO A 101 10.15 -6.13 -13.71
C PRO A 101 10.97 -5.53 -14.86
N GLU A 102 10.78 -5.98 -16.09
CA GLU A 102 11.52 -5.47 -17.26
C GLU A 102 10.86 -4.22 -17.87
N ALA A 103 9.64 -3.86 -17.43
CA ALA A 103 8.89 -2.70 -17.92
C ALA A 103 9.39 -1.34 -17.38
N VAL A 104 10.45 -1.32 -16.55
CA VAL A 104 10.98 -0.12 -15.86
C VAL A 104 11.13 1.11 -16.79
N PRO A 105 11.76 1.02 -17.98
CA PRO A 105 11.99 2.20 -18.80
C PRO A 105 10.71 2.88 -19.28
N LEU A 106 9.65 2.10 -19.57
CA LEU A 106 8.35 2.63 -19.99
C LEU A 106 7.62 3.30 -18.82
N LEU A 107 7.62 2.65 -17.66
CA LEU A 107 6.90 3.14 -16.47
C LEU A 107 7.49 4.46 -15.93
N LEU A 108 8.81 4.64 -16.00
CA LEU A 108 9.46 5.89 -15.63
C LEU A 108 9.02 7.06 -16.55
N ALA A 109 8.91 6.80 -17.85
CA ALA A 109 8.45 7.82 -18.80
C ALA A 109 6.98 8.23 -18.57
N GLU A 110 6.13 7.32 -18.09
CA GLU A 110 4.73 7.64 -17.74
C GLU A 110 4.62 8.41 -16.42
N ALA A 111 5.46 8.10 -15.43
CA ALA A 111 5.47 8.78 -14.14
C ALA A 111 5.88 10.27 -14.26
N ASP A 112 6.84 10.58 -15.15
CA ASP A 112 7.29 11.95 -15.42
C ASP A 112 6.19 12.87 -16.02
N LEU A 113 5.09 12.29 -16.50
CA LEU A 113 3.95 13.03 -17.08
C LEU A 113 2.83 13.32 -16.08
N SER A 114 2.92 12.82 -14.84
CA SER A 114 1.88 12.85 -13.81
C SER A 114 2.12 13.92 -12.74
#